data_AF-A0A8B9IZJ6-F1
#
_entry.id   AF-A0A8B9IZJ6-F1
#
_cell.length_a   1.000
_cell.length_b   1.000
_cell.length_c   1.000
_cell.angle_alpha   90.00
_cell.angle_beta   90.00
_cell.angle_gamma   90.00
#
_symmetry.space_group_name_H-M   'P 1'
#
loop_
_entity.id
_entity.type
_entity.pdbx_description
1 polymer ?
#
loop_
_entity_poly.entity_id
_entity_poly.type
_entity_poly.pdbx_seq_one_letter_code
_entity_poly.pdbx_strand_id
1 'polypeptide(L)'
;MAARLLVRASQQLLAGAGVGAGAGAGTGRVTFKTAPRQVKKRWLRAYLEQERLKAPPQRRSEKPNWDYHAEIQAFSHRLHENFNLDLLKSAFVNSCYIESEEARRRELGLDKETIALNLQDNSKLAEEGMTFSRSYLMQCFEGAYPELPAEGIGALVDFLTSQELVSYVAQNLSIQDLTLCKEFPAPPDVLQRTFFAVIGALLGSSGPEKTGIFVRDFFIPQLIGKDLFEIWQVVNPMGLLVEELTKRNISSPEPRITRQLGVSTVLPVYFVGLYCNKKIIAEGPGETLLAAEEEAARVALRKLYGEGN
;
A
#
# COMPACT_ATOMS: atom_id res chain seq x y z
N MET A 1 -30.56 -47.55 11.29
CA MET A 1 -29.22 -48.18 11.29
C MET A 1 -28.30 -47.33 12.14
N ALA A 2 -27.65 -47.95 13.12
CA ALA A 2 -26.98 -47.32 14.23
C ALA A 2 -25.46 -47.43 14.10
N ALA A 3 -24.74 -46.40 14.55
CA ALA A 3 -23.48 -46.53 15.30
C ALA A 3 -23.13 -45.19 15.97
N ARG A 4 -23.47 -45.08 17.26
CA ARG A 4 -22.83 -44.18 18.25
C ARG A 4 -21.60 -44.91 18.83
N LEU A 5 -20.78 -44.16 19.60
CA LEU A 5 -19.75 -44.57 20.60
C LEU A 5 -18.30 -44.46 20.09
N LEU A 6 -17.32 -43.81 20.75
CA LEU A 6 -17.10 -43.55 22.18
C LEU A 6 -16.18 -42.33 22.44
N VAL A 7 -16.58 -41.51 23.41
CA VAL A 7 -15.69 -40.72 24.28
C VAL A 7 -15.13 -41.66 25.35
N ARG A 8 -13.82 -41.66 25.60
CA ARG A 8 -13.22 -42.25 26.80
C ARG A 8 -12.47 -41.18 27.57
N ALA A 9 -13.10 -40.74 28.66
CA ALA A 9 -12.43 -40.22 29.83
C ALA A 9 -11.86 -41.40 30.64
N SER A 10 -10.69 -41.20 31.24
CA SER A 10 -10.23 -42.01 32.37
C SER A 10 -9.69 -41.04 33.43
N GLN A 11 -10.57 -40.71 34.38
CA GLN A 11 -10.17 -40.33 35.73
C GLN A 11 -9.66 -41.57 36.47
N GLN A 12 -8.73 -41.36 37.39
CA GLN A 12 -8.59 -41.95 38.74
C GLN A 12 -7.12 -41.83 39.16
N LEU A 13 -6.73 -41.57 40.41
CA LEU A 13 -7.37 -41.03 41.61
C LEU A 13 -6.22 -40.79 42.62
N LEU A 14 -6.50 -39.94 43.59
CA LEU A 14 -5.70 -39.51 44.74
C LEU A 14 -5.15 -40.63 45.65
N ALA A 15 -3.98 -40.39 46.27
CA ALA A 15 -3.61 -40.66 47.67
C ALA A 15 -2.19 -40.08 47.90
N GLY A 16 -1.83 -39.37 48.96
CA GLY A 16 -2.17 -39.57 50.37
C GLY A 16 -0.89 -39.98 51.12
N ALA A 17 -0.46 -39.19 52.10
CA ALA A 17 0.81 -39.26 52.81
C ALA A 17 1.09 -40.57 53.58
N GLY A 18 2.37 -40.87 53.83
CA GLY A 18 2.78 -41.95 54.73
C GLY A 18 4.29 -42.04 54.96
N VAL A 19 4.70 -41.73 56.19
CA VAL A 19 6.06 -41.76 56.74
C VAL A 19 6.60 -43.19 56.81
N GLY A 20 7.88 -43.38 56.48
CA GLY A 20 8.62 -44.63 56.71
C GLY A 20 10.13 -44.38 56.68
N ALA A 21 10.73 -44.35 57.86
CA ALA A 21 12.17 -44.21 58.07
C ALA A 21 12.92 -45.43 57.51
N GLY A 22 14.03 -45.17 56.80
CA GLY A 22 14.95 -46.19 56.33
C GLY A 22 16.25 -45.52 55.86
N ALA A 23 17.27 -45.57 56.71
CA ALA A 23 18.59 -45.03 56.47
C ALA A 23 19.25 -45.66 55.22
N GLY A 24 19.88 -44.81 54.40
CA GLY A 24 20.66 -45.24 53.24
C GLY A 24 21.31 -44.04 52.57
N ALA A 25 22.51 -43.71 53.03
CA ALA A 25 23.35 -42.66 52.47
C ALA A 25 23.59 -42.90 50.97
N GLY A 26 23.26 -41.89 50.16
CA GLY A 26 23.53 -41.88 48.73
C GLY A 26 23.16 -40.52 48.17
N THR A 27 24.09 -39.57 48.28
CA THR A 27 24.03 -38.25 47.63
C THR A 27 24.11 -38.40 46.10
N GLY A 28 23.07 -38.97 45.51
CA GLY A 28 22.81 -38.87 44.08
C GLY A 28 22.19 -37.51 43.80
N ARG A 29 22.99 -36.53 43.38
CA ARG A 29 22.45 -35.35 42.68
C ARG A 29 21.66 -35.89 41.48
N VAL A 30 20.33 -35.90 41.58
CA VAL A 30 19.47 -35.98 40.41
C VAL A 30 19.66 -34.67 39.67
N THR A 31 20.68 -34.62 38.83
CA THR A 31 20.75 -33.62 37.78
C THR A 31 19.52 -33.84 36.93
N PHE A 32 18.55 -32.92 36.97
CA PHE A 32 17.63 -32.76 35.87
C PHE A 32 18.50 -32.54 34.62
N LYS A 33 18.78 -33.61 33.90
CA LYS A 33 19.32 -33.52 32.55
C LYS A 33 18.24 -32.75 31.80
N THR A 34 18.48 -31.46 31.56
CA THR A 34 17.73 -30.71 30.56
C THR A 34 17.73 -31.60 29.33
N ALA A 35 16.54 -32.07 28.93
CA ALA A 35 16.40 -32.89 27.74
C ALA A 35 17.19 -32.19 26.63
N PRO A 36 18.07 -32.89 25.90
CA PRO A 36 18.83 -32.26 24.84
C PRO A 36 17.83 -31.55 23.95
N ARG A 37 17.99 -30.23 23.75
CA ARG A 37 17.18 -29.45 22.81
C ARG A 37 17.07 -30.33 21.57
N GLN A 38 15.88 -30.89 21.29
CA GLN A 38 15.67 -31.64 20.07
C GLN A 38 15.94 -30.64 18.97
N VAL A 39 17.16 -30.68 18.41
CA VAL A 39 17.54 -29.93 17.25
C VAL A 39 16.66 -30.52 16.17
N LYS A 40 15.45 -29.95 15.99
CA LYS A 40 14.56 -30.28 14.88
C LYS A 40 15.47 -30.37 13.67
N LYS A 41 15.58 -31.57 13.09
CA LYS A 41 16.54 -31.86 12.03
C LYS A 41 16.40 -30.74 11.00
N ARG A 42 17.50 -30.15 10.54
CA ARG A 42 17.48 -28.95 9.69
C ARG A 42 16.55 -29.12 8.47
N TRP A 43 16.46 -30.32 7.94
CA TRP A 43 15.53 -30.70 6.86
C TRP A 43 14.05 -30.63 7.29
N LEU A 44 13.70 -30.94 8.54
CA LEU A 44 12.33 -30.85 9.05
C LEU A 44 11.88 -29.39 9.15
N ARG A 45 12.79 -28.46 9.47
CA ARG A 45 12.48 -27.03 9.44
C ARG A 45 12.20 -26.56 8.01
N ALA A 46 13.06 -26.95 7.07
CA ALA A 46 12.87 -26.62 5.65
C ALA A 46 11.58 -27.25 5.09
N TYR A 47 11.25 -28.48 5.49
CA TYR A 47 10.01 -29.16 5.09
C TYR A 47 8.76 -28.43 5.62
N LEU A 48 8.75 -28.08 6.91
CA LEU A 48 7.64 -27.32 7.51
C LEU A 48 7.52 -25.91 6.92
N GLU A 49 8.63 -25.31 6.50
CA GLU A 49 8.64 -24.01 5.82
C GLU A 49 8.06 -24.11 4.40
N GLN A 50 8.38 -25.17 3.67
CA GLN A 50 7.72 -25.46 2.38
C GLN A 50 6.22 -25.71 2.52
N GLU A 51 5.79 -26.43 3.56
CA GLU A 51 4.35 -26.61 3.82
C GLU A 51 3.66 -25.29 4.19
N ARG A 52 4.34 -24.41 4.94
CA ARG A 52 3.82 -23.06 5.24
C ARG A 52 3.65 -22.19 4.00
N LEU A 53 4.56 -22.29 3.02
CA LEU A 53 4.45 -21.56 1.76
C LEU A 53 3.30 -22.07 0.88
N LYS A 54 2.91 -23.34 1.03
CA LYS A 54 1.78 -23.95 0.30
C LYS A 54 0.42 -23.68 0.96
N ALA A 55 0.40 -23.36 2.24
CA ALA A 55 -0.83 -23.04 2.95
C ALA A 55 -1.44 -21.73 2.43
N PRO A 56 -2.78 -21.61 2.37
CA PRO A 56 -3.40 -20.34 2.03
C PRO A 56 -2.97 -19.26 3.03
N PRO A 57 -2.82 -18.01 2.59
CA PRO A 57 -2.41 -16.93 3.47
C PRO A 57 -3.45 -16.80 4.59
N GLN A 58 -2.99 -16.84 5.84
CA GLN A 58 -3.81 -16.62 7.04
C GLN A 58 -3.62 -15.21 7.56
N ARG A 59 -4.68 -14.64 8.14
CA ARG A 59 -4.66 -13.32 8.73
C ARG A 59 -3.59 -13.26 9.82
N ARG A 60 -2.90 -12.12 9.93
CA ARG A 60 -1.91 -11.93 10.99
C ARG A 60 -2.53 -12.03 12.39
N SER A 61 -3.78 -11.61 12.53
CA SER A 61 -4.57 -11.65 13.76
C SER A 61 -4.94 -13.06 14.24
N GLU A 62 -5.03 -14.04 13.34
CA GLU A 62 -5.30 -15.44 13.68
C GLU A 62 -4.06 -16.18 14.19
N LYS A 63 -2.86 -15.64 13.91
CA LYS A 63 -1.59 -16.21 14.35
C LYS A 63 -1.37 -15.94 15.85
N PRO A 64 -0.67 -16.83 16.56
CA PRO A 64 -0.33 -16.59 17.96
C PRO A 64 0.52 -15.31 18.12
N ASN A 65 0.51 -14.75 19.33
CA ASN A 65 1.20 -13.50 19.69
C ASN A 65 0.68 -12.32 18.86
N TRP A 66 -0.60 -11.99 19.03
CA TRP A 66 -1.23 -10.83 18.44
C TRP A 66 -2.07 -10.13 19.50
N ASP A 67 -1.85 -8.84 19.68
CA ASP A 67 -2.66 -7.97 20.53
C ASP A 67 -3.03 -6.72 19.71
N TYR A 68 -4.32 -6.61 19.40
CA TYR A 68 -4.81 -5.53 18.53
C TYR A 68 -4.59 -4.14 19.14
N HIS A 69 -4.69 -3.98 20.46
CA HIS A 69 -4.53 -2.67 21.09
C HIS A 69 -3.08 -2.20 21.05
N ALA A 70 -2.15 -3.11 21.38
CA ALA A 70 -0.71 -2.84 21.33
C ALA A 70 -0.24 -2.54 19.91
N GLU A 71 -0.75 -3.27 18.90
CA GLU A 71 -0.38 -3.07 17.50
C GLU A 71 -0.85 -1.71 16.95
N ILE A 72 -2.06 -1.26 17.33
CA ILE A 72 -2.55 0.09 16.97
C ILE A 72 -1.69 1.20 17.61
N GLN A 73 -1.31 1.03 18.88
CA GLN A 73 -0.41 2.00 19.55
C GLN A 73 0.97 2.01 18.89
N ALA A 74 1.51 0.83 18.57
CA ALA A 74 2.78 0.71 17.86
C ALA A 74 2.73 1.34 16.47
N PHE A 75 1.61 1.23 15.76
CA PHE A 75 1.39 1.88 14.47
C PHE A 75 1.49 3.42 14.58
N SER A 76 0.81 4.02 15.57
CA SER A 76 0.89 5.47 15.85
C SER A 76 2.34 5.92 16.09
N HIS A 77 3.06 5.21 16.97
CA HIS A 77 4.44 5.56 17.31
C HIS A 77 5.43 5.33 16.16
N ARG A 78 5.20 4.32 15.31
CA ARG A 78 6.05 4.05 14.13
C ARG A 78 6.02 5.18 13.12
N LEU A 79 4.85 5.80 12.94
CA LEU A 79 4.68 6.93 12.02
C LEU A 79 5.10 8.27 12.64
N HIS A 80 5.45 8.28 13.93
CA HIS A 80 5.72 9.49 14.71
C HIS A 80 4.55 10.49 14.75
N GLU A 81 3.31 9.97 14.67
CA GLU A 81 2.08 10.75 14.69
C GLU A 81 1.24 10.45 15.94
N ASN A 82 0.46 11.43 16.39
CA ASN A 82 -0.41 11.32 17.56
C ASN A 82 -1.87 11.08 17.12
N PHE A 83 -2.27 9.81 17.04
CA PHE A 83 -3.64 9.44 16.69
C PHE A 83 -4.54 9.39 17.92
N ASN A 84 -5.81 9.78 17.76
CA ASN A 84 -6.85 9.34 18.68
C ASN A 84 -7.12 7.84 18.42
N LEU A 85 -6.87 7.01 19.44
CA LEU A 85 -6.97 5.55 19.32
C LEU A 85 -8.37 5.08 18.94
N ASP A 86 -9.42 5.80 19.33
CA ASP A 86 -10.80 5.38 19.04
C ASP A 86 -11.18 5.68 17.58
N LEU A 87 -10.73 6.82 17.04
CA LEU A 87 -10.88 7.14 15.61
C LEU A 87 -10.02 6.22 14.74
N LEU A 88 -8.83 5.87 15.21
CA LEU A 88 -7.95 4.96 14.48
C LEU A 88 -8.54 3.54 14.46
N LYS A 89 -9.15 3.07 15.56
CA LYS A 89 -9.87 1.80 15.58
C LYS A 89 -11.05 1.78 14.62
N SER A 90 -11.84 2.87 14.55
CA SER A 90 -12.97 2.94 13.61
C SER A 90 -12.50 3.01 12.15
N ALA A 91 -11.37 3.66 11.87
CA ALA A 91 -10.80 3.71 10.51
C ALA A 91 -10.45 2.32 9.93
N PHE A 92 -10.02 1.38 10.76
CA PHE A 92 -9.70 0.01 10.34
C PHE A 92 -10.92 -0.91 10.20
N VAL A 93 -12.12 -0.47 10.59
CA VAL A 93 -13.36 -1.24 10.49
C VAL A 93 -14.04 -0.97 9.15
N ASN A 94 -14.14 -2.01 8.31
CA ASN A 94 -14.84 -1.94 7.03
C ASN A 94 -16.28 -2.44 7.14
N SER A 95 -17.17 -1.92 6.29
CA SER A 95 -18.57 -2.39 6.20
C SER A 95 -18.68 -3.89 5.92
N CYS A 96 -17.83 -4.42 5.03
CA CYS A 96 -17.78 -5.86 4.72
C CYS A 96 -17.52 -6.73 5.96
N TYR A 97 -16.75 -6.22 6.92
CA TYR A 97 -16.48 -6.93 8.18
C TYR A 97 -17.71 -6.89 9.09
N ILE A 98 -18.37 -5.74 9.24
CA ILE A 98 -19.60 -5.60 10.02
C ILE A 98 -20.68 -6.56 9.51
N GLU A 99 -20.92 -6.59 8.20
CA GLU A 99 -21.88 -7.51 7.57
C GLU A 99 -21.57 -8.97 7.86
N SER A 100 -20.29 -9.36 7.81
CA SER A 100 -19.87 -10.73 8.06
C SER A 100 -20.02 -11.15 9.52
N GLU A 101 -19.75 -10.23 10.46
CA GLU A 101 -19.92 -10.48 11.89
C GLU A 101 -21.40 -10.53 12.27
N GLU A 102 -22.23 -9.67 11.68
CA GLU A 102 -23.69 -9.75 11.86
C GLU A 102 -24.25 -11.07 11.32
N ALA A 103 -23.80 -11.51 10.14
CA ALA A 103 -24.20 -12.81 9.58
C ALA A 103 -23.81 -13.95 10.53
N ARG A 104 -22.57 -13.93 11.06
CA ARG A 104 -22.09 -14.91 12.02
C ARG A 104 -22.90 -14.92 13.32
N ARG A 105 -23.28 -13.75 13.84
CA ARG A 105 -24.13 -13.62 15.05
C ARG A 105 -25.54 -14.16 14.82
N ARG A 106 -26.09 -13.93 13.61
CA ARG A 106 -27.40 -14.48 13.20
C ARG A 106 -27.36 -16.00 13.12
N GLU A 107 -26.29 -16.58 12.57
CA GLU A 107 -26.09 -18.05 12.52
C GLU A 107 -26.01 -18.68 13.91
N LEU A 108 -25.42 -17.97 14.88
CA LEU A 108 -25.32 -18.42 16.28
C LEU A 108 -26.61 -18.21 17.09
N GLY A 109 -27.64 -17.59 16.51
CA GLY A 109 -28.96 -17.42 17.14
C GLY A 109 -29.00 -16.38 18.28
N LEU A 110 -28.14 -15.36 18.25
CA LEU A 110 -28.12 -14.29 19.24
C LEU A 110 -29.26 -13.28 19.05
N ASP A 111 -29.69 -12.61 20.12
CA ASP A 111 -30.80 -11.65 20.11
C ASP A 111 -30.50 -10.42 19.23
N LYS A 112 -31.55 -9.85 18.62
CA LYS A 112 -31.44 -8.73 17.64
C LYS A 112 -30.69 -7.50 18.17
N GLU A 113 -30.80 -7.21 19.46
CA GLU A 113 -30.07 -6.11 20.11
C GLU A 113 -28.57 -6.39 20.27
N THR A 114 -28.19 -7.67 20.39
CA THR A 114 -26.79 -8.11 20.38
C THR A 114 -26.23 -8.33 18.98
N ILE A 115 -27.09 -8.40 17.95
CA ILE A 115 -26.69 -8.51 16.55
C ILE A 115 -26.15 -7.16 16.05
N ALA A 116 -26.83 -6.05 16.37
CA ALA A 116 -26.39 -4.72 15.95
C ALA A 116 -25.07 -4.35 16.63
N LEU A 117 -24.01 -4.27 15.84
CA LEU A 117 -22.71 -3.78 16.29
C LEU A 117 -22.79 -2.25 16.40
N ASN A 118 -22.50 -1.69 17.58
CA ASN A 118 -22.27 -0.24 17.75
C ASN A 118 -20.90 0.18 17.16
N LEU A 119 -20.48 -0.44 16.06
CA LEU A 119 -19.27 -0.11 15.33
C LEU A 119 -19.64 0.89 14.24
N GLN A 120 -18.87 1.97 14.13
CA GLN A 120 -19.03 2.94 13.06
C GLN A 120 -18.27 2.47 11.82
N ASP A 121 -18.88 2.65 10.65
CA ASP A 121 -18.24 2.44 9.36
C ASP A 121 -17.17 3.50 9.09
N ASN A 122 -16.11 3.08 8.42
CA ASN A 122 -15.00 3.95 8.00
C ASN A 122 -15.30 4.80 6.76
N SER A 123 -16.50 4.73 6.17
CA SER A 123 -16.86 5.42 4.92
C SER A 123 -16.70 6.93 5.01
N LYS A 124 -17.21 7.55 6.08
CA LYS A 124 -17.12 9.00 6.30
C LYS A 124 -15.67 9.47 6.40
N LEU A 125 -14.85 8.77 7.19
CA LEU A 125 -13.44 9.09 7.37
C LEU A 125 -12.67 8.89 6.06
N ALA A 126 -13.02 7.89 5.26
CA ALA A 126 -12.41 7.65 3.96
C ALA A 126 -12.71 8.77 2.96
N GLU A 127 -13.95 9.28 2.93
CA GLU A 127 -14.33 10.41 2.08
C GLU A 127 -13.60 11.70 2.49
N GLU A 128 -13.54 11.99 3.79
CA GLU A 128 -12.78 13.13 4.33
C GLU A 128 -11.28 13.03 4.00
N GLY A 129 -10.67 11.86 4.24
CA GLY A 129 -9.26 11.63 3.92
C GLY A 129 -8.96 11.72 2.42
N MET A 130 -9.86 11.23 1.57
CA MET A 130 -9.69 11.28 0.11
C MET A 130 -9.80 12.71 -0.41
N THR A 131 -10.82 13.47 0.01
CA THR A 131 -11.02 14.88 -0.39
C THR A 131 -9.88 15.77 0.10
N PHE A 132 -9.41 15.55 1.33
CA PHE A 132 -8.24 16.26 1.86
C PHE A 132 -6.97 15.91 1.07
N SER A 133 -6.70 14.63 0.82
CA SER A 133 -5.50 14.20 0.10
C SER A 133 -5.45 14.78 -1.32
N ARG A 134 -6.59 14.75 -2.04
CA ARG A 134 -6.66 15.32 -3.40
C ARG A 134 -6.44 16.82 -3.39
N SER A 135 -7.11 17.56 -2.52
CA SER A 135 -6.96 19.02 -2.45
C SER A 135 -5.55 19.44 -2.03
N TYR A 136 -4.95 18.73 -1.07
CA TYR A 136 -3.56 18.98 -0.64
C TYR A 136 -2.56 18.70 -1.78
N LEU A 137 -2.68 17.55 -2.45
CA LEU A 137 -1.79 17.21 -3.57
C LEU A 137 -1.92 18.21 -4.73
N MET A 138 -3.14 18.62 -5.09
CA MET A 138 -3.36 19.66 -6.10
C MET A 138 -2.63 20.96 -5.74
N GLN A 139 -2.80 21.45 -4.51
CA GLN A 139 -2.10 22.66 -4.03
C GLN A 139 -0.58 22.49 -4.04
N CYS A 140 -0.06 21.32 -3.68
CA CYS A 140 1.38 21.04 -3.74
C CYS A 140 1.91 21.11 -5.17
N PHE A 141 1.21 20.53 -6.15
CA PHE A 141 1.64 20.55 -7.55
C PHE A 141 1.48 21.92 -8.20
N GLU A 142 0.40 22.64 -7.91
CA GLU A 142 0.22 24.03 -8.37
C GLU A 142 1.34 24.94 -7.84
N GLY A 143 1.76 24.75 -6.59
CA GLY A 143 2.87 25.50 -6.00
C GLY A 143 4.25 25.09 -6.53
N ALA A 144 4.48 23.80 -6.81
CA ALA A 144 5.77 23.29 -7.27
C ALA A 144 5.99 23.47 -8.79
N TYR A 145 4.94 23.30 -9.58
CA TYR A 145 4.98 23.32 -11.05
C TYR A 145 3.91 24.27 -11.61
N PRO A 146 4.13 25.60 -11.51
CA PRO A 146 3.16 26.60 -11.96
C PRO A 146 2.95 26.60 -13.48
N GLU A 147 3.87 26.01 -14.24
CA GLU A 147 3.81 25.92 -15.70
C GLU A 147 3.06 24.69 -16.21
N LEU A 148 2.74 23.73 -15.32
CA LEU A 148 2.04 22.49 -15.68
C LEU A 148 0.52 22.76 -15.85
N PRO A 149 -0.12 22.28 -16.92
CA PRO A 149 -1.55 22.47 -17.11
C PRO A 149 -2.37 21.69 -16.07
N ALA A 150 -3.59 22.17 -15.82
CA ALA A 150 -4.52 21.54 -14.87
C ALA A 150 -4.83 20.08 -15.22
N GLU A 151 -4.83 19.71 -16.50
CA GLU A 151 -5.00 18.32 -16.96
C GLU A 151 -3.86 17.42 -16.50
N GLY A 152 -2.61 17.92 -16.56
CA GLY A 152 -1.44 17.19 -16.09
C GLY A 152 -1.44 17.04 -14.57
N ILE A 153 -1.79 18.11 -13.83
CA ILE A 153 -1.94 18.05 -12.37
C ILE A 153 -3.03 17.03 -11.98
N GLY A 154 -4.18 17.05 -12.66
CA GLY A 154 -5.26 16.09 -12.46
C GLY A 154 -4.79 14.65 -12.66
N ALA A 155 -4.07 14.37 -13.75
CA ALA A 155 -3.52 13.05 -14.03
C ALA A 155 -2.53 12.57 -12.95
N LEU A 156 -1.65 13.45 -12.45
CA LEU A 156 -0.73 13.13 -11.36
C LEU A 156 -1.47 12.81 -10.05
N VAL A 157 -2.48 13.60 -9.70
CA VAL A 157 -3.29 13.38 -8.50
C VAL A 157 -4.10 12.09 -8.61
N ASP A 158 -4.67 11.81 -9.78
CA ASP A 158 -5.43 10.59 -10.02
C ASP A 158 -4.54 9.35 -9.98
N PHE A 159 -3.30 9.44 -10.47
CA PHE A 159 -2.31 8.39 -10.34
C PHE A 159 -1.88 8.13 -8.90
N LEU A 160 -1.58 9.20 -8.15
CA LEU A 160 -1.20 9.07 -6.74
C LEU A 160 -2.34 8.52 -5.89
N THR A 161 -3.57 8.87 -6.21
CA THR A 161 -4.78 8.36 -5.54
C THR A 161 -5.32 7.07 -6.14
N SER A 162 -4.62 6.48 -7.11
CA SER A 162 -5.03 5.23 -7.74
C SER A 162 -5.06 4.07 -6.76
N GLN A 163 -5.95 3.13 -7.03
CA GLN A 163 -6.18 1.97 -6.17
C GLN A 163 -4.92 1.11 -5.99
N GLU A 164 -4.18 0.86 -7.08
CA GLU A 164 -2.97 0.04 -7.07
C GLU A 164 -1.89 0.67 -6.19
N LEU A 165 -1.60 1.96 -6.39
CA LEU A 165 -0.54 2.66 -5.68
C LEU A 165 -0.86 2.81 -4.18
N VAL A 166 -2.10 3.19 -3.85
CA VAL A 166 -2.52 3.31 -2.45
C VAL A 166 -2.51 1.94 -1.76
N SER A 167 -2.95 0.88 -2.45
CA SER A 167 -2.91 -0.47 -1.89
C SER A 167 -1.47 -0.93 -1.62
N TYR A 168 -0.53 -0.60 -2.51
CA TYR A 168 0.90 -0.88 -2.35
C TYR A 168 1.49 -0.15 -1.14
N VAL A 169 1.20 1.14 -0.98
CA VAL A 169 1.63 1.93 0.18
C VAL A 169 1.03 1.35 1.47
N ALA A 170 -0.25 1.01 1.46
CA ALA A 170 -0.94 0.42 2.62
C ALA A 170 -0.33 -0.92 3.05
N GLN A 171 0.06 -1.78 2.10
CA GLN A 171 0.72 -3.05 2.39
C GLN A 171 2.09 -2.83 3.05
N ASN A 172 2.89 -1.90 2.52
CA ASN A 172 4.21 -1.58 3.07
C ASN A 172 4.15 -0.94 4.47
N LEU A 173 3.06 -0.25 4.79
CA LEU A 173 2.81 0.30 6.12
C LEU A 173 2.14 -0.68 7.10
N SER A 174 2.02 -1.95 6.71
CA SER A 174 1.34 -3.00 7.48
C SER A 174 -0.12 -2.66 7.84
N ILE A 175 -0.80 -1.86 7.03
CA ILE A 175 -2.22 -1.53 7.24
C ILE A 175 -3.07 -2.77 6.98
N GLN A 176 -2.70 -3.60 6.00
CA GLN A 176 -3.36 -4.86 5.70
C GLN A 176 -3.51 -5.77 6.93
N ASP A 177 -2.51 -5.83 7.80
CA ASP A 177 -2.53 -6.67 9.00
C ASP A 177 -3.50 -6.15 10.07
N LEU A 178 -3.75 -4.84 10.11
CA LEU A 178 -4.65 -4.18 11.05
C LEU A 178 -6.08 -4.09 10.50
N THR A 179 -6.27 -4.14 9.18
CA THR A 179 -7.59 -4.03 8.56
C THR A 179 -8.53 -5.16 8.99
N LEU A 180 -9.72 -4.78 9.44
CA LEU A 180 -10.80 -5.72 9.72
C LEU A 180 -11.63 -5.87 8.44
N CYS A 181 -11.42 -6.99 7.74
CA CYS A 181 -12.07 -7.32 6.47
C CYS A 181 -12.74 -8.71 6.53
N LYS A 182 -13.67 -8.99 5.61
CA LYS A 182 -14.29 -10.33 5.45
C LYS A 182 -13.37 -11.31 4.71
N GLU A 183 -12.67 -10.84 3.69
CA GLU A 183 -11.84 -11.67 2.82
C GLU A 183 -10.36 -11.43 3.12
N PHE A 184 -9.52 -12.47 2.94
CA PHE A 184 -8.08 -12.38 3.12
C PHE A 184 -7.37 -13.16 2.00
N PRO A 185 -6.44 -12.56 1.24
CA PRO A 185 -5.93 -11.18 1.35
C PRO A 185 -7.00 -10.11 1.10
N ALA A 186 -6.84 -8.93 1.71
CA ALA A 186 -7.81 -7.85 1.58
C ALA A 186 -7.81 -7.32 0.13
N PRO A 187 -8.99 -7.14 -0.49
CA PRO A 187 -9.07 -6.62 -1.84
C PRO A 187 -8.54 -5.17 -1.89
N PRO A 188 -7.96 -4.75 -3.01
CA PRO A 188 -7.29 -3.45 -3.11
C PRO A 188 -8.26 -2.27 -2.91
N ASP A 189 -9.55 -2.43 -3.25
CA ASP A 189 -10.60 -1.41 -2.99
C ASP A 189 -10.74 -1.11 -1.51
N VAL A 190 -10.77 -2.18 -0.70
CA VAL A 190 -10.96 -2.07 0.75
C VAL A 190 -9.70 -1.51 1.39
N LEU A 191 -8.51 -1.94 0.93
CA LEU A 191 -7.25 -1.38 1.40
C LEU A 191 -7.15 0.13 1.11
N GLN A 192 -7.50 0.56 -0.10
CA GLN A 192 -7.53 1.98 -0.46
C GLN A 192 -8.46 2.78 0.45
N ARG A 193 -9.68 2.29 0.67
CA ARG A 193 -10.65 2.93 1.59
C ARG A 193 -10.12 3.01 3.01
N THR A 194 -9.55 1.94 3.54
CA THR A 194 -8.96 1.95 4.89
C THR A 194 -7.79 2.93 4.99
N PHE A 195 -6.96 3.03 3.95
CA PHE A 195 -5.84 3.97 3.94
C PHE A 195 -6.33 5.41 4.02
N PHE A 196 -7.32 5.78 3.20
CA PHE A 196 -7.92 7.12 3.28
C PHE A 196 -8.66 7.34 4.60
N ALA A 197 -9.29 6.31 5.19
CA ALA A 197 -9.90 6.43 6.51
C ALA A 197 -8.87 6.71 7.61
N VAL A 198 -7.66 6.14 7.51
CA VAL A 198 -6.55 6.45 8.42
C VAL A 198 -6.10 7.91 8.26
N ILE A 199 -6.06 8.43 7.03
CA ILE A 199 -5.78 9.85 6.78
C ILE A 199 -6.88 10.74 7.37
N GLY A 200 -8.16 10.37 7.21
CA GLY A 200 -9.27 11.09 7.84
C GLY A 200 -9.20 11.06 9.37
N ALA A 201 -8.82 9.92 9.95
CA ALA A 201 -8.59 9.82 11.40
C ALA A 201 -7.40 10.67 11.86
N LEU A 202 -6.33 10.79 11.05
CA LEU A 202 -5.20 11.69 11.34
C LEU A 202 -5.66 13.15 11.28
N LEU A 203 -6.45 13.52 10.27
CA LEU A 203 -7.01 14.85 10.11
C LEU A 203 -7.85 15.26 11.32
N GLY A 204 -8.72 14.36 11.80
CA GLY A 204 -9.53 14.58 13.00
C GLY A 204 -8.75 14.59 14.32
N SER A 205 -7.53 14.02 14.34
CA SER A 205 -6.71 13.90 15.57
C SER A 205 -5.65 15.01 15.68
N SER A 206 -4.81 15.16 14.65
CA SER A 206 -3.61 16.00 14.64
C SER A 206 -3.75 17.26 13.78
N GLY A 207 -4.86 17.41 13.05
CA GLY A 207 -5.15 18.58 12.23
C GLY A 207 -4.52 18.57 10.82
N PRO A 208 -4.82 19.60 10.01
CA PRO A 208 -4.48 19.61 8.58
C PRO A 208 -2.99 19.74 8.29
N GLU A 209 -2.23 20.49 9.09
CA GLU A 209 -0.80 20.73 8.84
C GLU A 209 0.03 19.43 8.93
N LYS A 210 -0.20 18.65 9.98
CA LYS A 210 0.44 17.34 10.18
C LYS A 210 0.00 16.32 9.15
N THR A 211 -1.29 16.30 8.86
CA THR A 211 -1.85 15.40 7.84
C THR A 211 -1.29 15.72 6.45
N GLY A 212 -1.07 17.00 6.13
CA GLY A 212 -0.41 17.41 4.90
C GLY A 212 1.03 16.88 4.80
N ILE A 213 1.81 17.01 5.87
CA ILE A 213 3.17 16.45 5.93
C ILE A 213 3.15 14.93 5.71
N PHE A 214 2.22 14.22 6.35
CA PHE A 214 2.05 12.78 6.15
C PHE A 214 1.75 12.45 4.68
N VAL A 215 0.79 13.14 4.06
CA VAL A 215 0.46 12.92 2.63
C VAL A 215 1.67 13.20 1.75
N ARG A 216 2.39 14.29 2.00
CA ARG A 216 3.60 14.65 1.27
C ARG A 216 4.65 13.54 1.35
N ASP A 217 4.93 13.05 2.55
CA ASP A 217 6.04 12.13 2.81
C ASP A 217 5.75 10.70 2.33
N PHE A 218 4.47 10.28 2.20
CA PHE A 218 4.13 8.94 1.70
C PHE A 218 3.73 8.89 0.22
N PHE A 219 3.10 9.93 -0.32
CA PHE A 219 2.67 9.94 -1.72
C PHE A 219 3.74 10.48 -2.66
N ILE A 220 4.39 11.61 -2.36
CA ILE A 220 5.34 12.23 -3.29
C ILE A 220 6.53 11.32 -3.62
N PRO A 221 7.11 10.55 -2.68
CA PRO A 221 8.20 9.63 -3.01
C PRO A 221 7.83 8.54 -4.02
N GLN A 222 6.53 8.27 -4.22
CA GLN A 222 6.07 7.29 -5.22
C GLN A 222 6.24 7.77 -6.67
N LEU A 223 6.54 9.04 -6.86
CA LEU A 223 6.86 9.63 -8.16
C LEU A 223 8.36 9.53 -8.50
N ILE A 224 9.21 9.18 -7.53
CA ILE A 224 10.65 9.11 -7.76
C ILE A 224 10.96 8.04 -8.81
N GLY A 225 11.61 8.45 -9.90
CA GLY A 225 12.00 7.57 -10.99
C GLY A 225 10.90 7.25 -12.00
N LYS A 226 9.72 7.86 -11.88
CA LYS A 226 8.65 7.79 -12.89
C LYS A 226 8.69 9.02 -13.79
N ASP A 227 8.38 8.82 -15.06
CA ASP A 227 8.31 9.91 -16.03
C ASP A 227 6.90 10.53 -16.07
N LEU A 228 6.80 11.84 -16.31
CA LEU A 228 5.50 12.53 -16.36
C LEU A 228 4.58 11.93 -17.41
N PHE A 229 5.10 11.62 -18.59
CA PHE A 229 4.33 11.07 -19.70
C PHE A 229 4.06 9.56 -19.59
N GLU A 230 4.68 8.88 -18.62
CA GLU A 230 4.30 7.52 -18.24
C GLU A 230 2.99 7.55 -17.43
N ILE A 231 2.86 8.56 -16.56
CA ILE A 231 1.68 8.78 -15.72
C ILE A 231 0.56 9.46 -16.52
N TRP A 232 0.88 10.57 -17.18
CA TRP A 232 -0.04 11.33 -18.02
C TRP A 232 0.11 10.88 -19.47
N GLN A 233 -0.73 9.91 -19.87
CA GLN A 233 -0.72 9.36 -21.23
C GLN A 233 -1.27 10.37 -22.25
N VAL A 234 -0.37 11.17 -22.83
CA VAL A 234 -0.69 12.13 -23.90
C VAL A 234 -0.69 11.43 -25.26
N VAL A 235 -1.85 11.46 -25.93
CA VAL A 235 -2.05 10.82 -27.26
C VAL A 235 -1.31 11.57 -28.38
N ASN A 236 -1.32 12.91 -28.35
CA ASN A 236 -0.66 13.74 -29.37
C ASN A 236 0.27 14.79 -28.73
N PRO A 237 1.55 14.46 -28.47
CA PRO A 237 2.48 15.36 -27.78
C PRO A 237 2.85 16.58 -28.65
N MET A 238 2.89 16.44 -29.98
CA MET A 238 3.19 17.56 -30.89
C MET A 238 2.06 18.60 -30.90
N GLY A 239 0.80 18.15 -30.91
CA GLY A 239 -0.35 19.05 -30.83
C GLY A 239 -0.34 19.86 -29.53
N LEU A 240 -0.12 19.17 -28.41
CA LEU A 240 -0.06 19.78 -27.09
C LEU A 240 1.12 20.78 -26.98
N LEU A 241 2.28 20.45 -27.56
CA LEU A 241 3.42 21.36 -27.62
C LEU A 241 3.09 22.63 -28.42
N VAL A 242 2.40 22.51 -29.56
CA VAL A 242 1.99 23.68 -30.34
C VAL A 242 1.03 24.56 -29.54
N GLU A 243 0.07 23.97 -28.84
CA GLU A 243 -0.85 24.72 -27.97
C GLU A 243 -0.09 25.47 -26.87
N GLU A 244 0.84 24.83 -26.17
CA GLU A 244 1.65 25.48 -25.14
C GLU A 244 2.56 26.59 -25.70
N LEU A 245 3.15 26.39 -26.87
CA LEU A 245 3.97 27.41 -27.53
C LEU A 245 3.12 28.60 -27.97
N THR A 246 1.90 28.38 -28.46
CA THR A 246 0.97 29.47 -28.84
C THR A 246 0.54 30.29 -27.63
N LYS A 247 0.25 29.66 -26.48
CA LYS A 247 -0.04 30.37 -25.20
C LYS A 247 1.11 31.27 -24.78
N ARG A 248 2.36 30.86 -25.05
CA ARG A 248 3.58 31.60 -24.71
C ARG A 248 4.03 32.59 -25.81
N ASN A 249 3.26 32.75 -26.89
CA ASN A 249 3.61 33.58 -28.07
C ASN A 249 4.92 33.17 -28.77
N ILE A 250 5.25 31.88 -28.77
CA ILE A 250 6.42 31.32 -29.47
C ILE A 250 5.98 30.80 -30.84
N SER A 251 6.85 30.92 -31.85
CA SER A 251 6.60 30.38 -33.20
C SER A 251 6.41 28.87 -33.17
N SER A 252 5.62 28.32 -34.11
CA SER A 252 5.46 26.87 -34.27
C SER A 252 6.80 26.15 -34.39
N PRO A 253 6.95 24.95 -33.80
CA PRO A 253 8.17 24.18 -33.87
C PRO A 253 8.34 23.54 -35.25
N GLU A 254 9.55 23.60 -35.79
CA GLU A 254 9.95 22.92 -37.03
C GLU A 254 10.80 21.69 -36.69
N PRO A 255 10.33 20.45 -36.99
CA PRO A 255 11.13 19.25 -36.82
C PRO A 255 12.20 19.13 -37.93
N ARG A 256 13.43 18.83 -37.54
CA ARG A 256 14.56 18.58 -38.45
C ARG A 256 15.38 17.40 -37.96
N ILE A 257 15.82 16.55 -38.89
CA ILE A 257 16.74 15.46 -38.58
C ILE A 257 18.10 16.05 -38.23
N THR A 258 18.59 15.79 -37.02
CA THR A 258 19.91 16.21 -36.56
C THR A 258 20.95 15.15 -36.86
N ARG A 259 20.62 13.88 -36.61
CA ARG A 259 21.49 12.71 -36.83
C ARG A 259 20.66 11.50 -37.29
N GLN A 260 21.29 10.62 -38.04
CA GLN A 260 20.70 9.36 -38.47
C GLN A 260 21.78 8.27 -38.54
N LEU A 261 21.47 7.08 -38.05
CA LEU A 261 22.37 5.93 -37.99
C LEU A 261 21.64 4.70 -38.50
N GLY A 262 22.28 3.89 -39.34
CA GLY A 262 21.74 2.60 -39.76
C GLY A 262 20.43 2.69 -40.56
N VAL A 263 20.22 3.75 -41.37
CA VAL A 263 18.97 3.98 -42.12
C VAL A 263 18.53 2.78 -42.97
N SER A 264 19.47 1.98 -43.47
CA SER A 264 19.21 0.78 -44.29
C SER A 264 19.16 -0.53 -43.50
N THR A 265 19.34 -0.50 -42.17
CA THR A 265 19.32 -1.70 -41.32
C THR A 265 17.93 -1.93 -40.73
N VAL A 266 17.74 -3.08 -40.08
CA VAL A 266 16.50 -3.43 -39.37
C VAL A 266 16.29 -2.55 -38.13
N LEU A 267 17.37 -1.99 -37.58
CA LEU A 267 17.35 -1.18 -36.35
C LEU A 267 17.94 0.20 -36.65
N PRO A 268 17.23 1.05 -37.41
CA PRO A 268 17.65 2.42 -37.64
C PRO A 268 17.45 3.26 -36.37
N VAL A 269 18.28 4.28 -36.20
CA VAL A 269 18.16 5.25 -35.10
C VAL A 269 18.17 6.64 -35.70
N TYR A 270 17.10 7.39 -35.47
CA TYR A 270 16.94 8.76 -35.90
C TYR A 270 16.99 9.69 -34.69
N PHE A 271 17.64 10.84 -34.85
CA PHE A 271 17.56 11.95 -33.91
C PHE A 271 16.85 13.10 -34.60
N VAL A 272 15.75 13.56 -34.01
CA VAL A 272 14.96 14.68 -34.50
C VAL A 272 15.07 15.82 -33.50
N GLY A 273 15.49 16.98 -33.99
CA GLY A 273 15.54 18.23 -33.24
C GLY A 273 14.34 19.12 -33.58
N LEU A 274 13.72 19.71 -32.56
CA LEU A 274 12.67 20.71 -32.72
C LEU A 274 13.26 22.12 -32.64
N TYR A 275 13.03 22.91 -33.67
CA TYR A 275 13.55 24.27 -33.79
C TYR A 275 12.42 25.31 -33.75
N CYS A 276 12.57 26.36 -32.94
CA CYS A 276 11.75 27.56 -33.03
C CYS A 276 12.66 28.76 -33.31
N ASN A 277 12.33 29.57 -34.32
CA ASN A 277 13.15 30.72 -34.73
C ASN A 277 14.64 30.38 -34.91
N LYS A 278 14.94 29.24 -35.54
CA LYS A 278 16.31 28.70 -35.75
C LYS A 278 17.08 28.34 -34.47
N LYS A 279 16.43 28.29 -33.30
CA LYS A 279 17.00 27.81 -32.04
C LYS A 279 16.42 26.45 -31.71
N ILE A 280 17.28 25.51 -31.33
CA ILE A 280 16.84 24.17 -30.90
C ILE A 280 16.24 24.25 -29.50
N ILE A 281 15.05 23.68 -29.32
CA ILE A 281 14.37 23.56 -28.02
C ILE A 281 14.67 22.20 -27.40
N ALA A 282 14.49 21.15 -28.19
CA ALA A 282 14.63 19.77 -27.77
C ALA A 282 15.15 18.90 -28.91
N GLU A 283 15.69 17.74 -28.53
CA GLU A 283 16.11 16.68 -29.42
C GLU A 283 15.64 15.35 -28.82
N GLY A 284 15.12 14.46 -29.65
CA GLY A 284 14.61 13.15 -29.25
C GLY A 284 15.14 12.04 -30.17
N PRO A 285 15.60 10.90 -29.62
CA PRO A 285 15.91 9.71 -30.40
C PRO A 285 14.65 8.87 -30.68
N GLY A 286 14.66 8.10 -31.77
CA GLY A 286 13.62 7.13 -32.06
C GLY A 286 13.98 6.13 -33.14
N GLU A 287 13.27 5.01 -33.17
CA GLU A 287 13.42 3.94 -34.16
C GLU A 287 12.85 4.35 -35.53
N THR A 288 11.82 5.19 -35.53
CA THR A 288 11.22 5.79 -36.73
C THR A 288 11.26 7.30 -36.64
N LEU A 289 11.15 7.99 -37.77
CA LEU A 289 11.11 9.46 -37.80
C LEU A 289 9.95 10.02 -36.97
N LEU A 290 8.77 9.37 -37.03
CA LEU A 290 7.60 9.78 -36.25
C LEU A 290 7.80 9.57 -34.75
N ALA A 291 8.35 8.41 -34.35
CA ALA A 291 8.65 8.14 -32.95
C ALA A 291 9.69 9.14 -32.39
N ALA A 292 10.73 9.45 -33.17
CA ALA A 292 11.74 10.44 -32.79
C ALA A 292 11.16 11.85 -32.65
N GLU A 293 10.22 12.23 -33.53
CA GLU A 293 9.49 13.49 -33.46
C GLU A 293 8.59 13.57 -32.20
N GLU A 294 7.83 12.51 -31.90
CA GLU A 294 7.01 12.42 -30.69
C GLU A 294 7.86 12.50 -29.42
N GLU A 295 8.98 11.79 -29.36
CA GLU A 295 9.91 11.85 -28.23
C GLU A 295 10.54 13.24 -28.09
N ALA A 296 10.92 13.88 -29.20
CA ALA A 296 11.44 15.24 -29.16
C ALA A 296 10.39 16.22 -28.59
N ALA A 297 9.11 16.00 -28.92
CA ALA A 297 8.00 16.78 -28.38
C ALA A 297 7.82 16.57 -26.86
N ARG A 298 7.87 15.31 -26.40
CA ARG A 298 7.84 14.98 -24.96
C ARG A 298 9.00 15.62 -24.22
N VAL A 299 10.22 15.59 -24.76
CA VAL A 299 11.38 16.27 -24.18
C VAL A 299 11.18 17.79 -24.13
N ALA A 300 10.61 18.40 -25.18
CA ALA A 300 10.31 19.83 -25.18
C ALA A 300 9.29 20.19 -24.11
N LEU A 301 8.21 19.43 -23.98
CA LEU A 301 7.19 19.64 -22.96
C LEU A 301 7.75 19.51 -21.54
N ARG A 302 8.60 18.51 -21.26
CA ARG A 302 9.27 18.38 -19.94
C ARG A 302 10.09 19.61 -19.59
N LYS A 303 10.83 20.15 -20.55
CA LYS A 303 11.59 21.40 -20.35
C LYS A 303 10.66 22.58 -20.10
N LEU A 304 9.53 22.65 -20.80
CA LEU A 304 8.52 23.70 -20.61
C LEU A 304 7.79 23.58 -19.27
N TYR A 305 7.71 22.40 -18.66
CA TYR A 305 7.07 22.22 -17.35
C TYR A 305 8.05 22.25 -16.18
N GLY A 306 9.35 22.41 -16.45
CA GLY A 306 10.37 22.55 -15.43
C GLY A 306 10.88 21.23 -14.84
N GLU A 307 10.58 20.08 -15.45
CA GLU A 307 11.06 18.78 -14.99
C GLU A 307 12.53 18.46 -15.37
N GLY A 308 13.22 19.38 -16.05
CA GLY A 308 14.53 19.11 -16.62
C GLY A 308 15.50 20.30 -16.61
N ASN A 309 15.73 20.88 -15.43
CA ASN A 309 16.93 21.69 -15.14
C ASN A 309 17.97 20.85 -14.39
#